data_AF-A0A0C2GMR5-F1
#
_entry.id   AF-A0A0C2GMR5-F1
#
_cell.length_a   1.000
_cell.length_b   1.000
_cell.length_c   1.000
_cell.angle_alpha   90.00
_cell.angle_beta   90.00
_cell.angle_gamma   90.00
#
_symmetry.space_group_name_H-M   'P 1'
#
loop_
_entity.id
_entity.type
_entity.pdbx_description
1 polymer ?
#
loop_
_entity_poly.entity_id
_entity_poly.type
_entity_poly.pdbx_seq_one_letter_code
_entity_poly.pdbx_strand_id
1 'polypeptide(L)'
;MSSTPILILLTIVGCPHAAEISHTLSTPIGSEAPPSFSISPAIYPTARRNESIIDDFHGTKVADPYRWMEDPNAPETCQFVRELNAISEPFLAKAPNREDIRKNAIYRQEFLKHGEKGEVFLDSNDLAGDGTATIRYVGKRDLKWSPDGSILAYGVSKKGSDWLTLKVSASRHFLAIFTAPYPE
;
A
#
# COMPACT_ATOMS: atom_id res chain seq x y z
N MET A 1 20.79 41.25 -38.70
CA MET A 1 19.93 40.16 -38.19
C MET A 1 20.77 39.27 -37.29
N SER A 2 20.58 39.37 -35.99
CA SER A 2 20.93 38.34 -34.99
C SER A 2 20.46 38.88 -33.64
N SER A 3 19.27 38.43 -33.23
CA SER A 3 18.67 38.74 -31.94
C SER A 3 19.08 37.64 -30.97
N THR A 4 19.93 37.96 -30.00
CA THR A 4 20.20 37.16 -28.80
C THR A 4 19.16 37.51 -27.74
N PRO A 5 18.37 36.56 -27.21
CA PRO A 5 17.43 36.86 -26.14
C PRO A 5 18.15 37.00 -24.80
N ILE A 6 17.80 38.08 -24.09
CA ILE A 6 18.29 38.48 -22.78
C ILE A 6 17.60 37.65 -21.69
N LEU A 7 18.41 37.07 -20.80
CA LEU A 7 17.99 36.40 -19.57
C LEU A 7 17.59 37.47 -18.54
N ILE A 8 16.30 37.57 -18.21
CA ILE A 8 15.82 38.45 -17.13
C ILE A 8 15.71 37.61 -15.85
N LEU A 9 16.67 37.82 -14.95
CA LEU A 9 16.64 37.38 -13.56
C LEU A 9 15.74 38.36 -12.78
N LEU A 10 14.50 37.95 -12.48
CA LEU A 10 13.58 38.76 -11.66
C LEU A 10 13.71 38.36 -10.19
N THR A 11 14.56 39.07 -9.45
CA THR A 11 14.53 39.09 -7.97
C THR A 11 13.40 40.01 -7.52
N ILE A 12 12.32 39.46 -6.96
CA ILE A 12 11.33 40.24 -6.23
C ILE A 12 11.65 40.14 -4.74
N VAL A 13 12.29 41.18 -4.21
CA VAL A 13 12.26 41.53 -2.79
C VAL A 13 11.19 42.61 -2.65
N GLY A 14 10.21 42.41 -1.77
CA GLY A 14 9.24 43.45 -1.46
C GLY A 14 7.95 42.92 -0.83
N CYS A 15 8.04 42.52 0.43
CA CYS A 15 6.88 42.56 1.33
C CYS A 15 6.51 44.04 1.52
N PRO A 16 5.22 44.40 1.44
CA PRO A 16 4.60 44.83 2.68
C PRO A 16 3.17 44.31 2.84
N HIS A 17 2.76 44.28 4.10
CA HIS A 17 1.39 44.14 4.57
C HIS A 17 0.89 42.69 4.70
N ALA A 18 1.18 42.14 5.88
CA ALA A 18 0.54 40.97 6.44
C ALA A 18 -0.98 41.19 6.50
N ALA A 19 -1.70 40.67 5.50
CA ALA A 19 -3.07 40.24 5.71
C ALA A 19 -2.97 38.87 6.41
N GLU A 20 -3.11 38.87 7.74
CA GLU A 20 -3.30 37.66 8.52
C GLU A 20 -4.59 36.98 8.03
N ILE A 21 -4.44 36.00 7.13
CA ILE A 21 -5.46 34.98 6.96
C ILE A 21 -5.36 34.12 8.21
N SER A 22 -6.08 34.53 9.25
CA SER A 22 -6.44 33.67 10.37
C SER A 22 -7.29 32.53 9.80
N HIS A 23 -6.63 31.50 9.27
CA HIS A 23 -7.23 30.17 9.28
C HIS A 23 -7.36 29.82 10.75
N THR A 24 -8.50 30.18 11.32
CA THR A 24 -8.99 29.50 12.51
C THR A 24 -9.03 28.03 12.10
N LEU A 25 -8.03 27.27 12.55
CA LEU A 25 -8.18 25.84 12.76
C LEU A 25 -9.27 25.74 13.81
N SER A 26 -10.51 25.88 13.35
CA SER A 26 -11.67 25.53 14.13
C SER A 26 -11.52 24.04 14.30
N THR A 27 -10.95 23.65 15.44
CA THR A 27 -10.98 22.29 15.93
C THR A 27 -12.40 21.79 15.67
N PRO A 28 -12.62 20.73 14.88
CA PRO A 28 -13.96 20.19 14.77
C PRO A 28 -14.39 19.82 16.19
N ILE A 29 -15.39 20.54 16.70
CA ILE A 29 -16.13 20.18 17.90
C ILE A 29 -16.83 18.88 17.54
N GLY A 30 -16.17 17.79 17.89
CA GLY A 30 -16.50 16.45 17.45
C GLY A 30 -15.30 15.51 17.64
N SER A 31 -14.58 15.65 18.76
CA SER A 31 -13.68 14.59 19.24
C SER A 31 -14.53 13.47 19.85
N GLU A 32 -15.40 12.86 19.04
CA GLU A 32 -15.91 11.55 19.39
C GLU A 32 -14.70 10.61 19.28
N ALA A 33 -14.33 9.99 20.40
CA ALA A 33 -13.27 8.99 20.39
C ALA A 33 -13.57 7.99 19.27
N PRO A 34 -12.55 7.54 18.50
CA PRO A 34 -12.79 6.53 17.47
C PRO A 34 -13.55 5.38 18.13
N PRO A 35 -14.62 4.85 17.49
CA PRO A 35 -15.48 3.86 18.09
C PRO A 35 -14.62 2.74 18.65
N SER A 36 -14.58 2.65 19.99
CA SER A 36 -13.80 1.63 20.67
C SER A 36 -14.48 0.30 20.42
N PHE A 37 -13.87 -0.53 19.58
CA PHE A 37 -14.40 -1.84 19.26
C PHE A 37 -13.74 -2.87 20.19
N SER A 38 -14.56 -3.66 20.87
CA SER A 38 -14.10 -4.73 21.77
C SER A 38 -14.65 -6.07 21.28
N ILE A 39 -13.77 -7.01 20.97
CA ILE A 39 -14.14 -8.40 20.67
C ILE A 39 -13.97 -9.20 21.96
N SER A 40 -15.05 -9.82 22.42
CA SER A 40 -15.00 -10.65 23.63
C SER A 40 -14.06 -11.85 23.43
N PRO A 41 -13.15 -12.12 24.38
CA PRO A 41 -12.23 -13.27 24.29
C PRO A 41 -12.93 -14.63 24.10
N ALA A 42 -14.17 -14.77 24.60
CA ALA A 42 -14.98 -15.99 24.48
C ALA A 42 -15.40 -16.33 23.04
N ILE A 43 -15.21 -15.41 22.09
CA ILE A 43 -15.58 -15.60 20.67
C ILE A 43 -14.42 -16.28 19.90
N TYR A 44 -13.19 -16.23 20.42
CA TYR A 44 -12.05 -16.84 19.75
C TYR A 44 -12.13 -18.37 19.80
N PRO A 45 -11.77 -19.06 18.70
CA PRO A 45 -11.70 -20.51 18.69
C PRO A 45 -10.66 -21.01 19.70
N THR A 46 -10.95 -22.14 20.33
CA THR A 46 -10.01 -22.76 21.26
C THR A 46 -8.87 -23.41 20.49
N ALA A 47 -7.65 -22.89 20.65
CA ALA A 47 -6.46 -23.50 20.09
C ALA A 47 -6.06 -24.75 20.88
N ARG A 48 -5.97 -25.91 20.22
CA ARG A 48 -5.45 -27.14 20.84
C ARG A 48 -4.03 -26.91 21.35
N ARG A 49 -3.74 -27.43 22.54
CA ARG A 49 -2.41 -27.42 23.15
C ARG A 49 -1.87 -28.84 23.20
N ASN A 50 -0.60 -29.01 22.83
CA ASN A 50 0.13 -30.26 23.00
C ASN A 50 1.31 -30.08 23.95
N GLU A 51 1.07 -30.26 25.25
CA GLU A 51 2.09 -30.05 26.30
C GLU A 51 3.26 -31.05 26.24
N SER A 52 3.20 -32.07 25.36
CA SER A 52 4.30 -33.05 25.21
C SER A 52 5.46 -32.54 24.35
N ILE A 53 5.27 -31.44 23.60
CA ILE A 53 6.32 -30.87 22.74
C ILE A 53 7.18 -29.91 23.58
N ILE A 54 8.39 -30.36 23.92
CA ILE A 54 9.34 -29.61 24.72
C ILE A 54 10.72 -29.74 24.09
N ASP A 55 11.30 -28.61 23.71
CA ASP A 55 12.67 -28.53 23.21
C ASP A 55 13.66 -28.25 24.36
N ASP A 56 14.90 -28.67 24.18
CA ASP A 56 16.01 -28.38 25.11
C ASP A 56 17.01 -27.46 24.42
N PHE A 57 17.16 -26.25 24.95
CA PHE A 57 18.16 -25.28 24.52
C PHE A 57 19.20 -25.10 25.61
N HIS A 58 20.36 -25.75 25.45
CA HIS A 58 21.50 -25.64 26.36
C HIS A 58 21.15 -25.96 27.83
N GLY A 59 20.31 -26.97 28.06
CA GLY A 59 19.81 -27.37 29.38
C GLY A 59 18.52 -26.66 29.81
N THR A 60 18.03 -25.69 29.03
CA THR A 60 16.77 -24.99 29.29
C THR A 60 15.63 -25.63 28.51
N LYS A 61 14.65 -26.20 29.23
CA LYS A 61 13.45 -26.80 28.63
C LYS A 61 12.44 -25.72 28.26
N VAL A 62 11.99 -25.69 27.00
CA VAL A 62 10.99 -24.74 26.47
C VAL A 62 9.86 -25.51 25.82
N ALA A 63 8.64 -25.38 26.35
CA ALA A 63 7.45 -26.02 25.79
C ALA A 63 6.92 -25.22 24.58
N ASP A 64 6.57 -25.93 23.51
CA ASP A 64 5.90 -25.36 22.34
C ASP A 64 4.57 -26.09 22.06
N PRO A 65 3.52 -25.78 22.85
CA PRO A 65 2.25 -26.48 22.76
C PRO A 65 1.51 -26.23 21.44
N TYR A 66 1.95 -25.26 20.63
CA TYR A 66 1.31 -24.86 19.38
C TYR A 66 2.14 -25.20 18.13
N ARG A 67 3.17 -26.05 18.26
CA ARG A 67 4.00 -26.58 17.16
C ARG A 67 3.21 -27.05 15.94
N TRP A 68 1.99 -27.55 16.14
CA TRP A 68 1.11 -27.99 15.05
C TRP A 68 0.71 -26.87 14.07
N MET A 69 0.74 -25.61 14.50
CA MET A 69 0.46 -24.44 13.65
C MET A 69 1.60 -24.10 12.68
N GLU A 70 2.78 -24.71 12.84
CA GLU A 70 3.93 -24.47 11.95
C GLU A 70 3.75 -25.05 10.54
N ASP A 71 2.87 -26.05 10.37
CA ASP A 71 2.46 -26.51 9.05
C ASP A 71 1.26 -25.69 8.56
N PRO A 72 1.45 -24.74 7.63
CA PRO A 72 0.36 -23.92 7.12
C PRO A 72 -0.63 -24.70 6.24
N ASN A 73 -0.26 -25.89 5.75
CA ASN A 73 -1.10 -26.72 4.88
C ASN A 73 -1.87 -27.79 5.66
N ALA A 74 -1.57 -27.98 6.95
CA ALA A 74 -2.29 -28.94 7.78
C ALA A 74 -3.79 -28.57 7.87
N PRO A 75 -4.71 -29.55 7.78
CA PRO A 75 -6.14 -29.29 7.86
C PRO A 75 -6.56 -28.55 9.14
N GLU A 76 -5.94 -28.89 10.28
CA GLU A 76 -6.20 -28.24 11.58
C GLU A 76 -5.81 -26.76 11.55
N THR A 77 -4.61 -26.43 11.04
CA THR A 77 -4.12 -25.04 10.90
C THR A 77 -5.02 -24.24 9.96
N CYS A 78 -5.37 -24.82 8.82
CA CYS A 78 -6.29 -24.22 7.87
C CYS A 78 -7.66 -23.94 8.50
N GLN A 79 -8.20 -24.86 9.30
CA GLN A 79 -9.49 -24.66 9.98
C GLN A 79 -9.40 -23.54 11.01
N PHE A 80 -8.38 -23.56 11.87
CA PHE A 80 -8.20 -22.56 12.90
C PHE A 80 -8.06 -21.14 12.32
N VAL A 81 -7.30 -20.98 11.23
CA VAL A 81 -7.18 -19.70 10.52
C VAL A 81 -8.52 -19.25 9.93
N ARG A 82 -9.33 -20.16 9.37
CA ARG A 82 -10.68 -19.80 8.88
C ARG A 82 -11.58 -19.30 9.99
N GLU A 83 -11.55 -19.93 11.16
CA GLU A 83 -12.33 -19.51 12.33
C GLU A 83 -11.91 -18.12 12.81
N LEU A 84 -10.61 -17.82 12.83
CA LEU A 84 -10.10 -16.48 13.15
C LEU A 84 -10.48 -15.42 12.09
N ASN A 85 -10.42 -15.78 10.81
CA ASN A 85 -10.84 -14.89 9.73
C ASN A 85 -12.35 -14.62 9.77
N ALA A 86 -13.19 -15.60 10.13
CA ALA A 86 -14.63 -15.40 10.28
C ALA A 86 -14.99 -14.35 11.35
N ILE A 87 -14.13 -14.17 12.36
CA ILE A 87 -14.27 -13.11 13.37
C ILE A 87 -13.79 -11.76 12.82
N SER A 88 -12.68 -11.75 12.09
CA SER A 88 -11.98 -10.52 11.69
C SER A 88 -12.54 -9.90 10.40
N GLU A 89 -12.99 -10.69 9.44
CA GLU A 89 -13.48 -10.21 8.13
C GLU A 89 -14.69 -9.27 8.24
N PRO A 90 -15.74 -9.57 9.04
CA PRO A 90 -16.87 -8.65 9.22
C PRO A 90 -16.48 -7.33 9.87
N PHE A 91 -15.45 -7.36 10.74
CA PHE A 91 -14.90 -6.15 11.34
C PHE A 91 -14.21 -5.28 10.28
N LEU A 92 -13.30 -5.87 9.50
CA LEU A 92 -12.62 -5.17 8.42
C LEU A 92 -13.61 -4.68 7.34
N ALA A 93 -14.70 -5.39 7.09
CA ALA A 93 -15.71 -5.02 6.10
C ALA A 93 -16.46 -3.71 6.44
N LYS A 94 -16.53 -3.36 7.73
CA LYS A 94 -17.16 -2.12 8.20
C LYS A 94 -16.22 -0.92 8.23
N ALA A 95 -14.95 -1.09 7.88
CA ALA A 95 -13.99 0.00 7.90
C ALA A 95 -14.38 1.07 6.84
N PRO A 96 -14.57 2.34 7.23
CA PRO A 96 -15.14 3.37 6.35
C PRO A 96 -14.28 3.64 5.12
N ASN A 97 -12.96 3.45 5.23
CA ASN A 97 -12.01 3.80 4.17
C ASN A 97 -11.48 2.54 3.43
N ARG A 98 -12.13 1.37 3.60
CA ARG A 98 -11.64 0.10 3.03
C ARG A 98 -11.49 0.15 1.52
N GLU A 99 -12.48 0.70 0.83
CA GLU A 99 -12.47 0.77 -0.64
C GLU A 99 -11.49 1.81 -1.16
N ASP A 100 -11.25 2.89 -0.42
CA ASP A 100 -10.23 3.86 -0.78
C ASP A 100 -8.81 3.31 -0.61
N ILE A 101 -8.58 2.49 0.42
CA ILE A 101 -7.30 1.77 0.61
C ILE A 101 -7.07 0.73 -0.50
N ARG A 102 -8.13 0.11 -1.03
CA ARG A 102 -8.01 -0.86 -2.13
C ARG A 102 -7.58 -0.24 -3.45
N LYS A 103 -7.88 1.03 -3.68
CA LYS A 103 -7.51 1.73 -4.91
C LYS A 103 -5.99 1.96 -4.92
N ASN A 104 -5.26 1.19 -5.73
CA ASN A 104 -3.80 1.30 -5.85
C ASN A 104 -3.36 1.16 -7.31
N ALA A 105 -3.46 2.27 -8.04
CA ALA A 105 -3.13 2.38 -9.46
C ALA A 105 -1.99 3.37 -9.72
N ILE A 106 -1.15 3.02 -10.70
CA ILE A 106 -0.11 3.86 -11.28
C ILE A 106 -0.70 4.54 -12.52
N TYR A 107 -0.57 5.86 -12.58
CA TYR A 107 -1.08 6.69 -13.68
C TYR A 107 0.06 7.16 -14.59
N ARG A 108 -0.24 7.42 -15.87
CA ARG A 108 0.67 8.04 -16.84
C ARG A 108 0.00 9.19 -17.58
N GLN A 109 0.79 10.11 -18.10
CA GLN A 109 0.29 11.20 -18.94
C GLN A 109 1.28 11.52 -20.08
N GLU A 110 0.74 11.83 -21.25
CA GLU A 110 1.56 12.14 -22.43
C GLU A 110 2.21 13.52 -22.35
N PHE A 111 1.52 14.50 -21.77
CA PHE A 111 2.04 15.84 -21.51
C PHE A 111 1.71 16.26 -20.08
N LEU A 112 2.63 16.92 -19.37
CA LEU A 112 2.34 17.54 -18.07
C LEU A 112 1.45 18.77 -18.27
N LYS A 113 0.16 18.55 -18.52
CA LYS A 113 -0.83 19.61 -18.63
C LYS A 113 -1.55 19.74 -17.30
N HIS A 114 -1.41 20.92 -16.71
CA HIS A 114 -2.08 21.25 -15.46
C HIS A 114 -3.60 21.12 -15.62
N GLY A 115 -4.22 20.27 -14.80
CA GLY A 115 -5.68 20.05 -14.79
C GLY A 115 -6.19 18.92 -15.69
N GLU A 116 -5.36 18.26 -16.50
CA GLU A 116 -5.77 17.05 -17.24
C GLU A 116 -5.57 15.80 -16.37
N LYS A 117 -6.58 14.91 -16.30
CA LYS A 117 -6.50 13.63 -15.58
C LYS A 117 -5.62 12.65 -16.38
N GLY A 118 -4.58 12.10 -15.75
CA GLY A 118 -3.76 11.04 -16.33
C GLY A 118 -4.56 9.75 -16.56
N GLU A 119 -4.09 8.90 -17.47
CA GLU A 119 -4.69 7.58 -17.70
C GLU A 119 -4.06 6.51 -16.80
N VAL A 120 -4.84 5.50 -16.42
CA VAL A 120 -4.32 4.35 -15.65
C VAL A 120 -3.35 3.58 -16.53
N PHE A 121 -2.12 3.44 -16.07
CA PHE A 121 -1.09 2.65 -16.75
C PHE A 121 -1.00 1.23 -16.19
N LEU A 122 -1.01 1.09 -14.86
CA LEU A 122 -0.98 -0.19 -14.18
C LEU A 122 -1.83 -0.09 -12.91
N ASP A 123 -2.91 -0.86 -12.83
CA ASP A 123 -3.64 -1.05 -11.58
C ASP A 123 -3.15 -2.34 -10.90
N SER A 124 -2.82 -2.28 -9.61
CA SER A 124 -2.46 -3.49 -8.85
C SER A 124 -3.64 -4.45 -8.74
N ASN A 125 -4.87 -3.92 -8.75
CA ASN A 125 -6.09 -4.72 -8.65
C ASN A 125 -6.33 -5.59 -9.90
N ASP A 126 -5.79 -5.20 -11.06
CA ASP A 126 -5.86 -6.00 -12.29
C ASP A 126 -4.89 -7.20 -12.28
N LEU A 127 -3.97 -7.27 -11.30
CA LEU A 127 -2.96 -8.32 -11.24
C LEU A 127 -3.44 -9.61 -10.57
N ALA A 128 -4.46 -9.55 -9.72
CA ALA A 128 -5.13 -10.69 -9.10
C ALA A 128 -6.56 -10.36 -8.67
N GLY A 129 -7.52 -11.23 -8.99
CA GLY A 129 -8.93 -11.01 -8.66
C GLY A 129 -9.27 -10.99 -7.16
N ASP A 130 -8.34 -11.39 -6.29
CA ASP A 130 -8.49 -11.32 -4.83
C ASP A 130 -7.84 -10.06 -4.21
N GLY A 131 -7.21 -9.20 -5.02
CA GLY A 131 -6.52 -7.99 -4.56
C GLY A 131 -5.23 -8.26 -3.78
N THR A 132 -4.69 -9.48 -3.82
CA THR A 132 -3.47 -9.85 -3.06
C THR A 132 -2.17 -9.64 -3.84
N ALA A 133 -2.27 -9.25 -5.11
CA ALA A 133 -1.12 -8.93 -5.93
C ALA A 133 -0.76 -7.45 -5.75
N THR A 134 0.54 -7.18 -5.60
CA THR A 134 1.07 -5.83 -5.45
C THR A 134 2.24 -5.61 -6.39
N ILE A 135 2.29 -4.42 -6.98
CA ILE A 135 3.43 -3.95 -7.76
C ILE A 135 4.54 -3.57 -6.78
N ARG A 136 5.71 -4.16 -6.97
CA ARG A 136 6.92 -3.91 -6.17
C ARG A 136 8.01 -3.38 -7.08
N TYR A 137 8.76 -2.42 -6.57
CA TYR A 137 9.89 -1.84 -7.27
C TYR A 137 10.99 -2.87 -7.50
N VAL A 138 11.62 -2.80 -8.67
CA VAL A 138 12.80 -3.59 -8.99
C VAL A 138 14.02 -2.73 -8.66
N GLY A 139 14.57 -2.88 -7.46
CA GLY A 139 15.73 -2.11 -6.97
C GLY A 139 15.37 -0.94 -6.05
N LYS A 140 16.27 0.07 -5.94
CA LYS A 140 16.07 1.21 -5.03
C LYS A 140 14.89 2.06 -5.53
N ARG A 141 13.77 1.96 -4.81
CA ARG A 141 12.59 2.84 -4.69
C ARG A 141 11.81 3.26 -5.95
N ASP A 142 12.37 3.12 -7.14
CA ASP A 142 11.74 3.60 -8.37
C ASP A 142 11.39 2.45 -9.32
N LEU A 143 10.31 2.65 -10.08
CA LEU A 143 10.00 1.88 -11.28
C LEU A 143 11.19 1.94 -12.24
N LYS A 144 11.56 0.81 -12.86
CA LYS A 144 12.74 0.75 -13.75
C LYS A 144 12.31 0.82 -15.20
N TRP A 145 12.52 2.00 -15.76
CA TRP A 145 12.30 2.29 -17.16
C TRP A 145 13.55 2.00 -17.98
N SER A 146 13.36 1.58 -19.24
CA SER A 146 14.44 1.60 -20.23
C SER A 146 14.89 3.06 -20.46
N PRO A 147 16.14 3.30 -20.89
CA PRO A 147 16.66 4.65 -21.08
C PRO A 147 15.85 5.53 -22.04
N ASP A 148 15.16 4.90 -23.00
CA ASP A 148 14.27 5.52 -24.00
C ASP A 148 12.81 5.61 -23.54
N GLY A 149 12.46 5.09 -22.36
CA GLY A 149 11.11 5.09 -21.79
C GLY A 149 10.13 4.13 -22.48
N SER A 150 10.57 3.31 -23.43
CA SER A 150 9.71 2.39 -24.18
C SER A 150 9.32 1.13 -23.40
N ILE A 151 9.99 0.84 -22.29
CA ILE A 151 9.79 -0.38 -21.51
C ILE A 151 9.78 -0.05 -20.01
N LEU A 152 8.83 -0.63 -19.27
CA LEU A 152 8.85 -0.70 -17.81
C LEU A 152 9.12 -2.13 -17.34
N ALA A 153 10.11 -2.30 -16.47
CA ALA A 153 10.30 -3.49 -15.64
C ALA A 153 9.76 -3.25 -14.22
N TYR A 154 8.93 -4.18 -13.75
CA TYR A 154 8.34 -4.14 -12.40
C TYR A 154 8.21 -5.54 -11.80
N GLY A 155 8.24 -5.63 -10.48
CA GLY A 155 8.02 -6.87 -9.74
C GLY A 155 6.55 -7.03 -9.38
N VAL A 156 6.05 -8.26 -9.44
CA VAL A 156 4.74 -8.61 -8.88
C VAL A 156 4.95 -9.60 -7.74
N SER A 157 4.52 -9.21 -6.54
CA SER A 157 4.38 -10.11 -5.39
C SER A 157 2.92 -10.54 -5.32
N LYS A 158 2.67 -11.83 -5.08
CA LYS A 158 1.34 -12.36 -4.82
C LYS A 158 1.21 -12.78 -3.37
N LYS A 159 0.06 -12.54 -2.75
CA LYS A 159 -0.25 -12.99 -1.38
C LYS A 159 0.80 -12.54 -0.35
N GLY A 160 1.39 -11.36 -0.57
CA GLY A 160 2.42 -10.80 0.30
C GLY A 160 3.75 -11.56 0.31
N SER A 161 3.99 -12.46 -0.65
CA SER A 161 5.24 -13.21 -0.74
C SER A 161 6.45 -12.30 -0.94
N ASP A 162 7.58 -12.66 -0.33
CA ASP A 162 8.86 -12.03 -0.62
C ASP A 162 9.38 -12.36 -2.03
N TRP A 163 8.85 -13.41 -2.65
CA TRP A 163 9.16 -13.74 -4.04
C TRP A 163 8.51 -12.75 -5.01
N LEU A 164 9.33 -12.31 -5.97
CA LEU A 164 8.91 -11.39 -7.03
C LEU A 164 8.96 -12.09 -8.37
N THR A 165 7.86 -12.02 -9.12
CA THR A 165 7.88 -12.30 -10.56
C THR A 165 8.16 -11.01 -11.30
N LEU A 166 9.27 -10.95 -12.03
CA LEU A 166 9.58 -9.80 -12.89
C LEU A 166 8.66 -9.82 -14.11
N LYS A 167 8.00 -8.69 -14.35
CA LYS A 167 7.23 -8.42 -15.55
C LYS A 167 7.83 -7.24 -16.30
N VAL A 168 7.71 -7.30 -17.63
CA VAL A 168 8.15 -6.28 -18.55
C VAL A 168 6.94 -5.87 -19.38
N SER A 169 6.64 -4.57 -19.43
CA SER A 169 5.53 -4.03 -20.21
C SER A 169 6.05 -2.98 -21.19
N ALA A 170 5.58 -3.06 -22.44
CA ALA A 170 5.85 -2.04 -23.43
C ALA A 170 5.05 -0.77 -23.08
N SER A 171 5.72 0.37 -23.17
CA SER A 171 5.12 1.68 -23.07
C SER A 171 5.22 2.38 -24.41
N ARG A 172 4.17 3.11 -24.79
CA ARG A 172 4.30 4.12 -25.84
C ARG A 172 5.17 5.26 -25.28
N HIS A 173 5.82 6.05 -26.14
CA HIS A 173 6.68 7.14 -25.67
C HIS A 173 5.82 8.14 -24.88
N PHE A 174 6.16 8.42 -23.62
CA PHE A 174 5.46 9.40 -22.78
C PHE A 174 6.46 10.29 -22.05
N LEU A 175 6.04 11.54 -21.80
CA LEU A 175 6.90 12.59 -21.25
C LEU A 175 6.99 12.56 -19.72
N ALA A 176 5.98 12.01 -19.00
CA ALA A 176 5.98 11.93 -17.54
C ALA A 176 5.08 10.83 -16.96
N ILE A 177 5.51 10.22 -15.86
CA ILE A 177 4.79 9.17 -15.12
C ILE A 177 4.85 9.51 -13.64
N PHE A 178 3.70 9.47 -12.96
CA PHE A 178 3.58 9.90 -11.57
C PHE A 178 2.67 8.97 -10.78
N THR A 179 3.04 8.74 -9.53
CA THR A 179 2.14 8.16 -8.52
C THR A 179 1.35 9.31 -7.91
N ALA A 180 0.14 9.58 -8.41
CA ALA A 180 -0.75 10.56 -7.81
C ALA A 180 -1.70 9.87 -6.81
N PRO A 181 -1.99 10.47 -5.63
CA PRO A 181 -3.25 10.17 -4.96
C PRO A 181 -4.39 10.54 -5.91
N TYR A 182 -5.47 9.75 -5.89
CA TYR A 182 -6.62 9.91 -6.78
C TYR A 182 -7.06 11.39 -6.83
N PRO A 183 -7.25 11.98 -8.03
CA PRO A 183 -7.96 13.24 -8.11
C PRO A 183 -9.42 12.98 -7.73
N GLU A 184 -9.94 13.76 -6.79
CA GLU A 184 -11.38 13.86 -6.52
C GLU A 184 -12.20 14.05 -7.82
#